data_AF-L5LGW8-F1
#
_entry.id   AF-L5LGW8-F1
#
_cell.length_a   1.000
_cell.length_b   1.000
_cell.length_c   1.000
_cell.angle_alpha   90.00
_cell.angle_beta   90.00
_cell.angle_gamma   90.00
#
_symmetry.space_group_name_H-M   'P 1'
#
loop_
_entity.id
_entity.type
_entity.pdbx_description
1 polymer ?
#
loop_
_entity_poly.entity_id
_entity_poly.type
_entity_poly.pdbx_seq_one_letter_code
_entity_poly.pdbx_strand_id
1 'polypeptide(L)'
;MAVYGGSIMAVSEALVCVRNTLLSLWLAVILFLYGWSQAVHSRPHGAPEVVIPLKVAGFGMKTRDWLSYRMHFGGQNQIIHMKVNRHFLSRHFRVFTYTDQGALLEDQPFVKNDCYYHGYVEGDPESLVALSTCLEGLQFGGVARNITDK
;
A
#
# COMPACT_ATOMS: atom_id res chain seq x y z
N MET A 1 -67.84 4.90 29.32
CA MET A 1 -66.89 4.18 28.43
C MET A 1 -65.63 5.01 28.12
N ALA A 2 -65.06 5.75 29.08
CA ALA A 2 -63.86 6.59 28.84
C ALA A 2 -62.55 5.99 29.39
N VAL A 3 -62.60 4.81 30.03
CA VAL A 3 -61.44 4.22 30.72
C VAL A 3 -60.56 3.37 29.78
N TYR A 4 -61.13 2.84 28.69
CA TYR A 4 -60.41 1.97 27.74
C TYR A 4 -59.54 2.73 26.72
N GLY A 5 -59.85 3.99 26.42
CA GLY A 5 -59.12 4.79 25.41
C GLY A 5 -57.74 5.28 25.86
N GLY A 6 -57.60 5.60 27.16
CA GLY A 6 -56.31 6.01 27.73
C GLY A 6 -55.30 4.87 27.84
N SER A 7 -55.77 3.65 28.14
CA SER A 7 -54.92 2.48 28.29
C SER A 7 -54.36 1.96 26.96
N ILE A 8 -55.12 2.02 25.87
CA ILE A 8 -54.68 1.53 24.54
C ILE A 8 -53.60 2.45 23.94
N MET A 9 -53.75 3.77 24.07
CA MET A 9 -52.75 4.75 23.64
C MET A 9 -51.42 4.55 24.40
N ALA A 10 -51.47 4.36 25.73
CA ALA A 10 -50.29 4.14 26.56
C ALA A 10 -49.55 2.82 26.25
N VAL A 11 -50.28 1.74 25.97
CA VAL A 11 -49.69 0.46 25.55
C VAL A 11 -49.04 0.57 24.17
N SER A 12 -49.63 1.35 23.25
CA SER A 12 -49.07 1.57 21.91
C SER A 12 -47.77 2.40 21.94
N GLU A 13 -47.71 3.46 22.75
CA GLU A 13 -46.49 4.27 22.92
C GLU A 13 -45.40 3.46 23.62
N ALA A 14 -45.73 2.70 24.66
CA ALA A 14 -44.78 1.82 25.35
C ALA A 14 -44.22 0.74 24.41
N LEU A 15 -45.05 0.12 23.57
CA LEU A 15 -44.63 -0.88 22.59
C LEU A 15 -43.74 -0.28 21.50
N VAL A 16 -44.03 0.95 21.05
CA VAL A 16 -43.21 1.68 20.08
C VAL A 16 -41.88 2.08 20.68
N CYS A 17 -41.85 2.57 21.93
CA CYS A 17 -40.62 2.89 22.65
C CYS A 17 -39.73 1.66 22.85
N VAL A 18 -40.29 0.54 23.31
CA VAL A 18 -39.54 -0.72 23.51
C VAL A 18 -38.99 -1.26 22.19
N ARG A 19 -39.77 -1.18 21.10
CA ARG A 19 -39.29 -1.59 19.77
C ARG A 19 -38.18 -0.68 19.26
N ASN A 20 -38.28 0.63 19.47
CA ASN A 20 -37.28 1.60 19.02
C ASN A 20 -35.97 1.50 19.81
N THR A 21 -36.04 1.27 21.13
CA THR A 21 -34.85 1.01 21.94
C THR A 21 -34.20 -0.32 21.58
N LEU A 22 -34.99 -1.36 21.32
CA LEU A 22 -34.49 -2.64 20.82
C LEU A 22 -33.76 -2.46 19.48
N LEU A 23 -34.39 -1.79 18.51
CA LEU A 23 -33.79 -1.53 17.19
C LEU A 23 -32.49 -0.72 17.30
N SER A 24 -32.48 0.32 18.14
CA SER A 24 -31.27 1.12 18.40
C SER A 24 -30.15 0.29 19.02
N LEU A 25 -30.48 -0.60 19.96
CA LEU A 25 -29.52 -1.51 20.60
C LEU A 25 -28.93 -2.50 19.58
N TRP A 26 -29.76 -3.10 18.72
CA TRP A 26 -29.30 -3.99 17.65
C TRP A 26 -28.38 -3.27 16.66
N LEU A 27 -28.73 -2.05 16.28
CA LEU A 27 -27.95 -1.24 15.36
C LEU A 27 -26.58 -0.88 15.97
N ALA A 28 -26.53 -0.56 17.26
CA ALA A 28 -25.29 -0.33 18.00
C ALA A 28 -24.40 -1.60 18.05
N VAL A 29 -24.99 -2.77 18.30
CA VAL A 29 -24.26 -4.06 18.32
C VAL A 29 -23.67 -4.36 16.93
N ILE A 30 -24.44 -4.18 15.85
CA ILE A 30 -23.96 -4.41 14.48
C ILE A 30 -22.80 -3.47 14.13
N LEU A 31 -22.91 -2.18 14.47
CA LEU A 31 -21.84 -1.20 14.25
C LEU A 31 -20.57 -1.56 15.04
N PHE A 32 -20.72 -2.05 16.27
CA PHE A 32 -19.61 -2.47 17.10
C PHE A 32 -18.91 -3.72 16.55
N LEU A 33 -19.68 -4.72 16.07
CA LEU A 33 -19.16 -5.92 15.42
C LEU A 33 -18.45 -5.57 14.10
N TYR A 34 -19.01 -4.65 13.32
CA TYR A 34 -18.36 -4.16 12.10
C TYR A 34 -17.06 -3.42 12.42
N GLY A 35 -17.06 -2.50 13.39
CA GLY A 35 -15.85 -1.79 13.83
C GLY A 35 -14.74 -2.72 14.32
N TRP A 36 -15.09 -3.78 15.06
CA TRP A 36 -14.14 -4.80 15.49
C TRP A 36 -13.58 -5.60 14.31
N SER A 37 -14.42 -5.94 13.33
CA SER A 37 -13.96 -6.66 12.13
C SER A 37 -12.94 -5.86 11.33
N GLN A 38 -13.09 -4.52 11.28
CA GLN A 38 -12.13 -3.61 10.65
C GLN A 38 -10.82 -3.52 11.43
N ALA A 39 -10.87 -3.55 12.77
CA ALA A 39 -9.68 -3.58 13.63
C ALA A 39 -8.91 -4.91 13.55
N VAL A 40 -9.59 -6.03 13.28
CA VAL A 40 -8.96 -7.35 13.13
C VAL A 40 -8.39 -7.58 11.73
N HIS A 41 -8.97 -6.98 10.69
CA HIS A 41 -8.46 -7.07 9.31
C HIS A 41 -7.33 -6.08 8.99
N SER A 42 -7.19 -5.02 9.77
CA SER A 42 -6.02 -4.13 9.70
C SER A 42 -4.85 -4.78 10.44
N ARG A 43 -4.31 -5.85 9.85
CA ARG A 43 -3.04 -6.42 10.28
C ARG A 43 -2.01 -5.30 10.17
N PRO A 44 -1.31 -4.91 11.26
CA PRO A 44 -0.15 -4.05 11.11
C PRO A 44 0.77 -4.75 10.13
N HIS A 45 0.97 -4.17 8.95
CA HIS A 45 2.08 -4.58 8.11
C HIS A 45 3.31 -4.52 9.03
N GLY A 46 3.93 -5.68 9.24
CA GLY A 46 5.03 -5.81 10.19
C GLY A 46 6.07 -4.73 9.96
N ALA A 47 6.88 -4.46 10.97
CA ALA A 47 7.94 -3.47 10.86
C ALA A 47 8.72 -3.67 9.54
N PRO A 48 9.02 -2.60 8.79
CA PRO A 48 9.71 -2.72 7.51
C PRO A 48 11.01 -3.52 7.70
N GLU A 49 11.16 -4.62 6.95
CA GLU A 49 12.35 -5.45 7.01
C GLU A 49 13.53 -4.65 6.41
N VAL A 50 14.43 -4.18 7.28
CA VAL A 50 15.62 -3.42 6.86
C VAL A 50 16.65 -4.41 6.35
N VAL A 51 16.76 -4.51 5.02
CA VAL A 51 17.76 -5.34 4.35
C VAL A 51 18.93 -4.49 3.90
N ILE A 52 20.15 -4.86 4.30
CA ILE A 52 21.39 -4.19 3.84
C ILE A 52 21.85 -4.91 2.57
N PRO A 53 21.78 -4.26 1.39
CA PRO A 53 22.16 -4.90 0.14
C PRO A 53 23.68 -4.97 0.00
N LEU A 54 24.19 -6.17 -0.29
CA LEU A 54 25.61 -6.38 -0.59
C LEU A 54 25.82 -6.36 -2.10
N LYS A 55 26.55 -5.37 -2.62
CA LYS A 55 26.90 -5.31 -4.04
C LYS A 55 27.79 -6.50 -4.40
N VAL A 56 27.35 -7.30 -5.35
CA VAL A 56 28.14 -8.41 -5.89
C VAL A 56 28.82 -7.92 -7.16
N ALA A 57 30.15 -8.05 -7.24
CA ALA A 57 30.86 -7.81 -8.49
C ALA A 57 30.47 -8.93 -9.48
N GLY A 58 29.71 -8.57 -10.52
CA GLY A 58 29.23 -9.54 -11.49
C GLY A 58 30.38 -10.21 -12.24
N PHE A 59 30.45 -11.54 -12.19
CA PHE A 59 31.09 -12.33 -13.22
C PHE A 59 30.15 -12.34 -14.44
N GLY A 60 30.57 -11.77 -15.57
CA GLY A 60 29.98 -12.16 -16.86
C GLY A 60 29.53 -11.07 -17.83
N MET A 61 29.14 -9.86 -17.40
CA MET A 61 28.77 -8.81 -18.37
C MET A 61 29.12 -7.41 -17.87
N LYS A 62 30.35 -6.98 -18.19
CA LYS A 62 30.88 -5.62 -17.92
C LYS A 62 30.20 -4.58 -18.82
N THR A 63 28.88 -4.45 -18.72
CA THR A 63 28.21 -3.25 -19.21
C THR A 63 27.97 -2.37 -18.00
N ARG A 64 28.34 -1.10 -18.11
CA ARG A 64 28.33 -0.10 -17.02
C ARG A 64 26.95 0.09 -16.35
N ASP A 65 25.93 -0.50 -16.95
CA ASP A 65 24.51 -0.32 -16.66
C ASP A 65 23.87 -1.50 -15.93
N TRP A 66 24.56 -2.64 -15.78
CA TRP A 66 24.07 -3.80 -15.01
C TRP A 66 24.74 -3.87 -13.63
N LEU A 67 23.93 -4.21 -12.62
CA LEU A 67 24.32 -4.33 -11.23
C LEU A 67 23.64 -5.55 -10.63
N SER A 68 24.38 -6.28 -9.78
CA SER A 68 23.83 -7.41 -9.03
C SER A 68 24.00 -7.16 -7.54
N TYR A 69 22.95 -7.39 -6.77
CA TYR A 69 22.99 -7.26 -5.31
C TYR A 69 22.51 -8.54 -4.66
N ARG A 70 23.21 -8.94 -3.60
CA ARG A 70 22.78 -10.01 -2.71
C ARG A 70 22.04 -9.38 -1.53
N MET A 71 20.84 -9.88 -1.28
CA MET A 71 19.96 -9.39 -0.23
C MET A 71 19.36 -10.59 0.50
N HIS A 72 19.24 -10.46 1.82
CA HIS A 72 18.58 -11.47 2.63
C HIS A 72 17.14 -11.02 2.88
N PHE A 73 16.16 -11.72 2.30
CA PHE A 73 14.74 -11.41 2.47
C PHE A 73 13.95 -12.71 2.55
N GLY A 74 12.99 -12.79 3.48
CA GLY A 74 12.18 -14.00 3.67
C GLY A 74 12.96 -15.22 4.15
N GLY A 75 14.09 -15.02 4.85
CA GLY A 75 14.94 -16.10 5.37
C GLY A 75 15.89 -16.74 4.35
N GLN A 76 16.01 -16.17 3.15
CA GLN A 76 16.89 -16.68 2.10
C GLN A 76 17.73 -15.56 1.46
N ASN A 77 18.96 -15.90 1.07
CA ASN A 77 19.81 -15.02 0.30
C ASN A 77 19.39 -15.05 -1.17
N GLN A 78 18.84 -13.95 -1.64
CA GLN A 78 18.44 -13.75 -3.03
C GLN A 78 19.45 -12.83 -3.72
N ILE A 79 19.78 -13.14 -4.98
CA ILE A 79 20.57 -12.25 -5.82
C ILE A 79 19.60 -11.58 -6.79
N ILE A 80 19.69 -10.26 -6.92
CA ILE A 80 18.84 -9.49 -7.81
C ILE A 80 19.72 -8.89 -8.89
N HIS A 81 19.37 -9.14 -10.15
CA HIS A 81 20.04 -8.61 -11.33
C HIS A 81 19.25 -7.42 -11.85
N MET A 82 19.86 -6.23 -11.82
CA MET A 82 19.20 -4.98 -12.16
C MET A 82 19.96 -4.22 -13.23
N LYS A 83 19.21 -3.54 -14.09
CA LYS A 83 19.73 -2.63 -15.10
C LYS A 83 19.23 -1.21 -14.82
N VAL A 84 20.13 -0.23 -14.91
CA VAL A 84 19.75 1.18 -14.79
C VAL A 84 18.87 1.60 -15.96
N ASN A 85 17.75 2.26 -15.66
CA ASN A 85 16.85 2.81 -16.66
C ASN A 85 17.01 4.33 -16.77
N ARG A 86 17.94 4.76 -17.63
CA ARG A 86 18.32 6.17 -17.77
C ARG A 86 17.27 7.07 -18.44
N HIS A 87 16.25 6.47 -19.05
CA HIS A 87 15.24 7.18 -19.84
C HIS A 87 13.82 7.00 -19.29
N PHE A 88 13.68 6.44 -18.08
CA PHE A 88 12.37 6.23 -17.48
C PHE A 88 11.70 7.56 -17.10
N LEU A 89 12.44 8.46 -16.44
CA LEU A 89 12.02 9.82 -16.16
C LEU A 89 12.99 10.81 -16.80
N SER A 90 12.43 11.83 -17.45
CA SER A 90 13.20 12.96 -17.97
C SER A 90 13.75 13.78 -16.81
N ARG A 91 14.98 14.29 -16.96
CA ARG A 91 15.60 15.21 -15.98
C ARG A 91 14.78 16.47 -15.72
N HIS A 92 13.96 16.86 -16.69
CA HIS A 92 13.15 18.08 -16.68
C HIS A 92 11.65 17.71 -16.71
N PHE A 93 11.26 16.71 -15.93
CA PHE A 93 9.85 16.38 -15.78
C PHE A 93 9.14 17.52 -15.03
N ARG A 94 8.00 17.98 -15.57
CA ARG A 94 7.19 19.06 -14.99
C ARG A 94 6.01 18.45 -14.24
N VAL A 95 5.85 18.83 -12.98
CA VAL A 95 4.72 18.45 -12.14
C VAL A 95 3.81 19.66 -12.03
N PHE A 96 2.53 19.47 -12.35
CA PHE A 96 1.51 20.50 -12.20
C PHE A 96 0.60 20.14 -11.03
N THR A 97 0.56 21.01 -10.03
CA THR A 97 -0.29 20.85 -8.83
C THR A 97 -1.27 22.01 -8.75
N TYR A 98 -2.52 21.74 -8.41
CA TYR A 98 -3.50 22.80 -8.15
C TYR A 98 -3.63 22.99 -6.64
N THR A 99 -3.58 24.23 -6.18
CA THR A 99 -3.91 24.55 -4.78
C THR A 99 -5.41 24.43 -4.55
N ASP A 100 -5.85 24.36 -3.30
CA ASP A 100 -7.27 24.33 -2.92
C ASP A 100 -8.04 25.57 -3.42
N GLN A 101 -7.32 26.66 -3.72
CA GLN A 101 -7.85 27.91 -4.28
C GLN A 101 -7.87 27.91 -5.81
N GLY A 102 -7.46 26.82 -6.46
CA GLY A 102 -7.43 26.65 -7.92
C GLY A 102 -6.23 27.27 -8.62
N ALA A 103 -5.18 27.69 -7.90
CA ALA A 103 -3.97 28.23 -8.51
C ALA A 103 -3.09 27.08 -9.05
N LEU A 104 -2.58 27.24 -10.28
CA LEU A 104 -1.66 26.28 -10.90
C LEU A 104 -0.23 26.52 -10.40
N LEU A 105 0.37 25.50 -9.81
CA LEU A 105 1.78 25.45 -9.44
C LEU A 105 2.51 24.50 -10.38
N GLU A 106 3.61 24.97 -10.97
CA GLU A 106 4.52 24.15 -11.78
C GLU A 106 5.82 23.93 -11.01
N ASP A 107 6.11 22.68 -10.69
CA ASP A 107 7.38 22.26 -10.10
C ASP A 107 8.21 21.48 -11.13
N GLN A 108 9.52 21.72 -11.13
CA GLN A 108 10.49 20.99 -11.96
C GLN A 108 11.50 20.25 -11.07
N PRO A 109 11.13 19.09 -10.51
CA PRO A 109 12.06 18.29 -9.72
C PRO A 109 13.22 17.80 -10.59
N PHE A 110 14.45 18.02 -10.10
CA PHE A 110 15.65 17.50 -10.76
C PHE A 110 15.84 16.01 -10.42
N VAL A 111 15.57 15.14 -11.40
CA VAL A 111 15.73 13.70 -11.25
C VAL A 111 17.03 13.23 -11.92
N LYS A 112 17.87 12.51 -11.16
CA LYS A 112 19.13 11.96 -11.67
C LYS A 112 18.85 10.77 -12.60
N ASN A 113 19.56 10.63 -13.72
CA ASN A 113 19.29 9.54 -14.69
C ASN A 113 19.64 8.14 -14.17
N ASP A 114 20.46 8.00 -13.14
CA ASP A 114 20.97 6.73 -12.63
C ASP A 114 20.29 6.33 -11.32
N CYS A 115 19.04 6.75 -11.11
CA CYS A 115 18.33 6.47 -9.86
C CYS A 115 17.19 5.45 -10.00
N TYR A 116 16.76 5.11 -11.22
CA TYR A 116 15.75 4.07 -11.50
C TYR A 116 16.39 2.80 -12.03
N TYR A 117 15.95 1.67 -11.49
CA TYR A 117 16.45 0.34 -11.84
C TYR A 117 15.28 -0.63 -12.02
N HIS A 118 15.41 -1.51 -13.00
CA HIS A 118 14.50 -2.63 -13.20
C HIS A 118 15.32 -3.92 -13.28
N GLY A 119 14.74 -5.04 -12.91
CA GLY A 119 15.46 -6.30 -12.84
C GLY A 119 14.60 -7.50 -12.53
N TYR A 120 15.28 -8.59 -12.21
CA TYR A 120 14.69 -9.87 -11.83
C TYR A 120 15.52 -10.51 -10.73
N VAL A 121 14.93 -11.48 -10.03
CA VAL A 121 15.57 -12.32 -9.03
C VAL A 121 16.26 -13.50 -9.70
N GLU A 122 17.48 -13.79 -9.29
CA GLU A 122 18.25 -14.95 -9.73
C GLU A 122 17.44 -16.25 -9.48
N GLY A 123 17.24 -17.03 -10.54
CA GLY A 123 16.42 -18.25 -10.52
C GLY A 123 14.97 -18.07 -10.96
N ASP A 124 14.46 -16.84 -11.06
CA ASP A 124 13.12 -16.52 -11.58
C ASP A 124 13.20 -15.32 -12.53
N PRO A 125 13.51 -15.53 -13.83
CA PRO A 125 13.63 -14.44 -14.81
C PRO A 125 12.31 -13.75 -15.14
N GLU A 126 11.16 -14.35 -14.79
CA GLU A 126 9.83 -13.77 -14.97
C GLU A 126 9.47 -12.81 -13.82
N SER A 127 10.22 -12.85 -12.71
CA SER A 127 10.05 -11.90 -11.63
C SER A 127 10.43 -10.47 -12.07
N LEU A 128 9.65 -9.50 -11.60
CA LEU A 128 9.91 -8.09 -11.87
C LEU A 128 10.27 -7.36 -10.57
N VAL A 129 11.44 -6.74 -10.59
CA VAL A 129 11.95 -5.88 -9.51
C VAL A 129 12.06 -4.45 -10.03
N ALA A 130 11.53 -3.50 -9.26
CA ALA A 130 11.68 -2.08 -9.52
C ALA A 130 12.29 -1.39 -8.29
N LEU A 131 13.34 -0.60 -8.50
CA LEU A 131 14.05 0.10 -7.44
C LEU A 131 14.22 1.57 -7.81
N SER A 132 13.83 2.46 -6.91
CA SER A 132 14.06 3.90 -7.02
C SER A 132 14.96 4.38 -5.89
N THR A 133 15.96 5.17 -6.27
CA THR A 133 16.95 5.77 -5.36
C THR A 133 17.03 7.29 -5.58
N CYS A 134 15.95 7.85 -6.16
CA CYS A 134 15.87 9.22 -6.63
C CYS A 134 15.57 10.22 -5.50
N LEU A 135 14.93 9.73 -4.44
CA LEU A 135 14.70 10.46 -3.21
C LEU A 135 15.85 10.12 -2.24
N GLU A 136 16.07 10.93 -1.21
CA GLU A 136 17.09 10.67 -0.18
C GLU A 136 16.74 9.40 0.61
N GLY A 137 17.06 8.23 0.04
CA GLY A 137 16.74 6.92 0.59
C GLY A 137 16.68 5.81 -0.47
N LEU A 138 17.01 4.58 -0.05
CA LEU A 138 16.79 3.38 -0.85
C LEU A 138 15.37 2.87 -0.57
N GLN A 139 14.44 3.02 -1.51
CA GLN A 139 13.12 2.41 -1.41
C GLN A 139 13.01 1.27 -2.42
N PHE A 140 12.97 0.04 -1.92
CA PHE A 140 12.64 -1.13 -2.74
C PHE A 140 11.17 -1.04 -3.14
N GLY A 141 10.90 -0.79 -4.42
CA GLY A 141 9.60 -1.08 -4.99
C GLY A 141 9.37 -2.59 -4.89
N GLY A 142 8.16 -3.00 -4.51
CA GLY A 142 7.85 -4.40 -4.24
C GLY A 142 8.27 -5.34 -5.39
N VAL A 143 8.60 -6.58 -5.03
CA VAL A 143 8.86 -7.66 -6.01
C VAL A 143 7.52 -8.23 -6.45
N ALA A 144 7.17 -8.05 -7.72
CA ALA A 144 5.99 -8.69 -8.31
C ALA A 144 6.40 -10.07 -8.84
N ARG A 145 5.83 -11.14 -8.25
CA ARG A 145 5.92 -12.49 -8.79
C ARG A 145 4.68 -12.76 -9.64
N ASN A 146 4.84 -13.44 -10.77
CA ASN A 146 3.70 -13.81 -11.59
C ASN A 146 2.78 -14.77 -10.82
N ILE A 147 1.48 -14.48 -10.75
CA ILE A 147 0.49 -15.24 -9.97
C ILE A 147 0.09 -16.56 -10.67
N THR A 148 0.63 -16.83 -11.86
CA THR A 148 0.37 -18.07 -12.62
C THR A 148 1.08 -19.31 -12.07
N ASP A 149 1.81 -19.23 -10.95
CA ASP A 149 2.31 -20.40 -10.24
C ASP A 149 1.25 -20.94 -9.27
N LYS A 150 0.21 -21.57 -9.83
CA LYS A 150 -0.70 -22.48 -9.11
C LYS A 150 -1.24 -23.57 -10.03
#